data_AF-A0A369P6Q3-F1
#
_entry.id   AF-A0A369P6Q3-F1
#
_cell.length_a   1.000
_cell.length_b   1.000
_cell.length_c   1.000
_cell.angle_alpha   90.00
_cell.angle_beta   90.00
_cell.angle_gamma   90.00
#
_symmetry.space_group_name_H-M   'P 1'
#
loop_
_entity.id
_entity.type
_entity.pdbx_description
1 polymer ?
#
loop_
_entity_poly.entity_id
_entity_poly.type
_entity_poly.pdbx_seq_one_letter_code
_entity_poly.pdbx_strand_id
1 'polypeptide(L)' 'MNRVLTYEQETEMRCRRTREEALEQGIEQGIEQGMDRLGALVGRLIDAGRLDDAKRASEDADYREALLAEFGLQN' A
#
# COMPACT_ATOMS: atom_id res chain seq x y z
N MET A 1 -33.20 16.31 -22.39
CA MET A 1 -32.81 15.49 -23.55
C MET A 1 -32.04 14.29 -23.00
N ASN A 2 -32.60 13.09 -23.03
CA ASN A 2 -31.94 11.91 -22.48
C ASN A 2 -30.93 11.41 -23.52
N ARG A 3 -29.62 11.52 -23.23
CA ARG A 3 -28.56 11.15 -24.17
C ARG A 3 -28.40 9.63 -24.10
N VAL A 4 -29.17 8.90 -24.92
CA VAL A 4 -29.02 7.45 -25.05
C VAL A 4 -27.63 7.18 -25.61
N LEU A 5 -26.81 6.47 -24.82
CA LEU A 5 -25.46 6.07 -25.22
C LEU A 5 -25.56 4.90 -26.19
N THR A 6 -24.60 4.78 -27.09
CA THR A 6 -24.47 3.58 -27.93
C THR A 6 -23.98 2.41 -27.08
N TYR A 7 -24.25 1.17 -27.52
CA TYR A 7 -23.71 -0.03 -26.88
C TYR A 7 -22.20 0.05 -26.69
N GLU A 8 -21.47 0.51 -27.70
CA GLU A 8 -20.01 0.70 -27.65
C GLU A 8 -19.61 1.70 -26.55
N GLN A 9 -20.30 2.84 -26.43
CA GLN A 9 -20.05 3.83 -25.38
C GLN A 9 -20.31 3.27 -23.98
N GLU A 10 -21.35 2.46 -23.79
CA GLU A 10 -21.62 1.80 -22.51
C GLU A 10 -20.54 0.78 -22.14
N THR A 11 -20.06 0.01 -23.12
CA THR A 11 -18.98 -0.95 -22.89
C THR A 11 -17.66 -0.27 -22.54
N GLU A 12 -17.32 0.83 -23.22
CA GLU A 12 -16.11 1.59 -22.95
C GLU A 12 -16.16 2.24 -21.56
N MET A 13 -17.30 2.83 -21.18
CA MET A 13 -17.47 3.40 -19.85
C MET A 13 -17.40 2.33 -18.75
N ARG A 14 -17.96 1.13 -18.97
CA ARG A 14 -17.84 0.02 -18.02
C ARG A 14 -16.39 -0.42 -17.86
N CYS A 15 -15.67 -0.64 -18.95
CA CYS A 15 -14.25 -1.03 -18.89
C CYS A 15 -13.39 0.03 -18.20
N ARG A 16 -13.65 1.31 -18.47
CA ARG A 16 -12.97 2.41 -17.80
C ARG A 16 -13.22 2.38 -16.30
N ARG A 17 -14.49 2.27 -15.87
CA ARG A 17 -14.85 2.20 -14.46
C ARG A 17 -14.20 1.02 -13.75
N THR A 18 -14.24 -0.18 -14.35
CA THR A 18 -13.59 -1.37 -13.76
C THR A 18 -12.08 -1.19 -13.60
N ARG A 19 -11.40 -0.50 -14.52
CA ARG A 19 -9.96 -0.20 -14.39
C ARG A 19 -9.68 0.80 -13.29
N GLU A 20 -10.51 1.85 -13.17
CA GLU A 20 -10.39 2.86 -12.11
C GLU A 20 -10.62 2.21 -10.74
N GLU A 21 -11.68 1.39 -10.58
CA GLU A 21 -11.96 0.64 -9.36
C GLU A 21 -10.83 -0.34 -8.99
N ALA A 22 -10.30 -1.08 -9.96
CA ALA A 22 -9.20 -2.01 -9.72
C ALA A 22 -7.91 -1.29 -9.29
N LEU A 23 -7.63 -0.12 -9.86
CA LEU A 23 -6.49 0.71 -9.47
C LEU A 23 -6.66 1.24 -8.05
N GLU A 24 -7.85 1.76 -7.72
CA GLU A 24 -8.16 2.27 -6.38
C GLU A 24 -8.02 1.18 -5.32
N GLN A 25 -8.60 -0.01 -5.56
CA GLN A 25 -8.46 -1.16 -4.67
C GLN A 25 -7.00 -1.60 -4.51
N GLY A 26 -6.21 -1.61 -5.60
CA GLY A 26 -4.79 -1.96 -5.53
C GLY A 26 -3.98 -0.97 -4.69
N ILE A 27 -4.30 0.33 -4.78
CA ILE A 27 -3.66 1.36 -3.96
C ILE A 27 -4.06 1.20 -2.48
N GLU A 28 -5.34 1.01 -2.19
CA GLU A 28 -5.84 0.83 -0.82
C GLU A 28 -5.20 -0.40 -0.15
N GLN A 29 -5.19 -1.54 -0.84
CA GLN A 29 -4.54 -2.77 -0.36
C GLN A 29 -3.03 -2.59 -0.16
N GLY A 30 -2.36 -1.86 -1.06
CA GLY A 30 -0.92 -1.57 -0.93
C GLY A 30 -0.62 -0.70 0.29
N ILE A 31 -1.47 0.29 0.59
CA ILE A 31 -1.35 1.13 1.77
C ILE A 31 -1.58 0.31 3.05
N GLU A 32 -2.64 -0.48 3.09
CA GLU A 32 -2.97 -1.34 4.24
C GLU A 32 -1.82 -2.32 4.56
N GLN A 33 -1.33 -3.04 3.56
CA GLN A 33 -0.17 -3.95 3.71
C GLN A 33 1.09 -3.20 4.17
N GLY A 34 1.31 -1.99 3.66
CA GLY A 34 2.42 -1.14 4.09
C GLY A 34 2.31 -0.73 5.57
N MET A 35 1.11 -0.38 6.03
CA MET A 35 0.84 -0.02 7.42
C MET A 35 1.02 -1.22 8.36
N ASP A 36 0.54 -2.40 7.97
CA ASP A 36 0.70 -3.64 8.76
C ASP A 36 2.17 -4.02 8.93
N ARG A 37 2.95 -3.99 7.85
CA ARG A 37 4.40 -4.25 7.89
C ARG A 37 5.13 -3.23 8.76
N LEU A 38 4.76 -1.95 8.67
CA LEU A 38 5.34 -0.90 9.51
C LEU A 38 5.00 -1.11 10.99
N GLY A 39 3.74 -1.47 11.30
CA GLY A 39 3.32 -1.79 12.66
C GLY A 39 4.08 -2.98 13.25
N ALA A 40 4.26 -4.04 12.46
CA ALA A 40 5.07 -5.20 12.85
C ALA A 40 6.54 -4.82 13.12
N LEU A 41 7.14 -3.99 12.26
CA LEU A 41 8.50 -3.50 12.44
C LEU A 41 8.64 -2.71 13.74
N VAL A 42 7.73 -1.77 13.99
CA VAL A 42 7.74 -0.96 15.23
C VAL A 42 7.63 -1.86 16.46
N GLY A 43 6.74 -2.87 16.44
CA GLY A 43 6.63 -3.86 17.52
C GLY A 43 7.96 -4.58 17.79
N ARG A 44 8.62 -5.10 16.76
CA ARG A 44 9.92 -5.77 16.88
C ARG A 44 11.02 -4.87 17.42
N LEU A 45 11.04 -3.61 16.99
CA LEU A 45 12.03 -2.63 17.47
C LEU A 45 11.80 -2.27 18.93
N ILE A 46 10.54 -2.15 19.37
CA ILE A 46 10.20 -1.93 20.79
C ILE A 46 10.64 -3.12 21.64
N ASP A 47 10.31 -4.34 21.22
CA ASP A 47 10.69 -5.57 21.93
C ASP A 47 12.22 -5.71 22.06
N ALA A 48 12.96 -5.26 21.05
CA ALA A 48 14.42 -5.27 21.04
C ALA A 48 15.07 -4.04 21.73
N GLY A 49 14.28 -3.06 22.18
CA GLY A 49 14.79 -1.80 22.75
C GLY A 49 15.50 -0.87 21.75
N ARG A 50 15.27 -1.06 20.45
CA ARG A 50 15.96 -0.37 19.34
C ARG A 50 15.23 0.91 18.91
N LEU A 51 15.02 1.85 19.84
CA LEU A 51 14.26 3.08 19.58
C LEU A 51 14.95 4.04 18.59
N ASP A 52 16.28 4.10 18.58
CA ASP A 52 17.04 4.91 17.62
C ASP A 52 16.86 4.40 16.19
N ASP A 53 16.77 3.07 16.02
CA ASP A 53 16.48 2.45 14.73
C ASP A 53 15.06 2.75 14.28
N ALA A 54 14.08 2.76 15.20
CA ALA A 54 12.71 3.16 14.88
C ALA A 54 12.66 4.62 14.40
N LYS A 55 13.40 5.52 15.06
CA LYS A 55 13.51 6.92 14.63
C LYS A 55 14.11 7.02 13.23
N ARG A 56 15.25 6.38 12.99
CA ARG A 56 15.90 6.42 11.68
C ARG A 56 15.02 5.82 10.58
N ALA A 57 14.38 4.67 10.84
CA ALA A 57 13.49 4.01 9.90
C ALA A 57 12.24 4.84 9.55
N SER A 58 11.86 5.80 10.41
CA SER A 58 10.73 6.70 10.10
C SER A 58 11.07 7.75 9.04
N GLU A 59 12.35 8.08 8.87
CA GLU A 59 12.85 9.12 7.95
C GLU A 59 13.56 8.52 6.73
N ASP A 60 14.18 7.35 6.89
CA ASP A 60 15.03 6.68 5.90
C ASP A 60 14.35 5.40 5.38
N ALA A 61 13.89 5.46 4.12
CA ALA A 61 13.17 4.35 3.49
C ALA A 61 14.05 3.13 3.22
N ASP A 62 15.30 3.34 2.79
CA ASP A 62 16.23 2.25 2.49
C ASP A 62 16.64 1.55 3.78
N TYR A 63 16.86 2.31 4.86
CA TYR A 63 17.13 1.75 6.18
C TYR A 63 15.93 0.98 6.74
N ARG A 64 14.72 1.51 6.57
CA ARG A 64 13.49 0.80 6.95
C ARG A 64 13.36 -0.53 6.21
N GLU A 65 13.67 -0.55 4.91
CA GLU A 65 13.63 -1.77 4.10
C GLU A 65 14.68 -2.79 4.57
N ALA A 66 15.89 -2.33 4.92
CA ALA A 66 16.91 -3.19 5.50
C ALA A 66 16.46 -3.82 6.83
N LEU A 67 15.77 -3.08 7.69
CA LEU A 67 15.20 -3.61 8.94
C LEU A 67 14.02 -4.56 8.69
N LEU A 68 13.16 -4.26 7.71
CA LEU A 68 12.11 -5.20 7.29
C LEU A 68 12.73 -6.53 6.85
N ALA A 69 13.85 -6.49 6.12
CA ALA A 69 14.63 -7.68 5.77
C ALA A 69 15.15 -8.43 7.02
N GLU A 70 15.78 -7.69 7.93
CA GLU A 70 16.38 -8.21 9.15
C GLU A 70 15.37 -9.00 10.00
N PHE A 71 14.14 -8.49 10.11
CA PHE A 71 13.06 -9.12 10.87
C PHE A 71 12.17 -10.07 10.04
N GLY A 72 12.44 -10.23 8.74
CA GLY A 72 11.68 -11.11 7.84
C GLY A 72 10.25 -10.62 7.53
N LEU A 73 10.05 -9.30 7.46
CA LEU A 73 8.75 -8.62 7.30
C LEU A 73 8.47 -8.11 5.87
N GLN A 74 9.19 -8.61 4.86
CA GLN A 74 9.12 -8.12 3.47
C GLN A 74 7.96 -8.68 2.65
N ASN A 75 7.22 -9.64 3.21
CA ASN A 75 6.16 -10.38 2.52
C ASN A 75 4.79 -9.78 2.73
#